data_AF-A0A939VNZ4-F1
#
_entry.id   AF-A0A939VNZ4-F1
#
_cell.length_a   1.000
_cell.length_b   1.000
_cell.length_c   1.000
_cell.angle_alpha   90.00
_cell.angle_beta   90.00
_cell.angle_gamma   90.00
#
_symmetry.space_group_name_H-M   'P 1'
#
loop_
_entity.id
_entity.type
_entity.pdbx_description
1 polymer ?
#
loop_
_entity_poly.entity_id
_entity_poly.type
_entity_poly.pdbx_seq_one_letter_code
_entity_poly.pdbx_strand_id
1 'polypeptide(L)'
;MNIKKEKLSERPVATLLWGLSILGVIILAMIFYITIPRCINAIDPSIWYRYASSNKITSMIFLEECPETQAFLTGLQNIEGVVQAEEKGDLTGVCEAIYENIDLVCKMAQNDEAYCAYLRSRGLSVDDFRETMSKIAEMSTVLINISFYLALLVYSIFVVGILKLRKVFYITAGVTYVVFEASVFSSGLTDYLLTFIANIWNKIGGKELIYSDTLIYRDTFMSTLKEAMLTVIIFDTVLQARDSKKQKEREYEIEFFRESLSVQRAYLEEKVSATAKYIGRLSLPAKNIYSICEKQIKYWSKRLKRKHINSYYTSIYTSNLSFAKDFVKTIYKLEKNEEEHENAHYIELIKSAELLFAEAYKREMFIV
;
A
#
# COMPACT_ATOMS: atom_id res chain seq x y z
N MET A 1 -0.94 -39.73 19.94
CA MET A 1 -1.40 -38.81 21.00
C MET A 1 -0.34 -37.71 21.19
N ASN A 2 -0.41 -36.60 20.44
CA ASN A 2 0.25 -35.31 20.73
C ASN A 2 0.06 -34.35 19.54
N ILE A 3 -1.07 -33.64 19.48
CA ILE A 3 -1.23 -32.43 18.65
C ILE A 3 -2.19 -31.51 19.42
N LYS A 4 -1.73 -30.89 20.51
CA LYS A 4 -2.53 -29.83 21.17
C LYS A 4 -1.77 -28.83 22.05
N LYS A 5 -0.43 -28.88 22.13
CA LYS A 5 0.32 -28.00 23.06
C LYS A 5 0.98 -26.74 22.45
N GLU A 6 1.02 -26.55 21.13
CA GLU A 6 1.64 -25.35 20.55
C GLU A 6 0.71 -24.14 20.32
N LYS A 7 -0.62 -24.29 20.40
CA LYS A 7 -1.53 -23.16 20.11
C LYS A 7 -1.74 -22.15 21.25
N LEU A 8 -1.24 -22.41 22.46
CA LEU A 8 -1.49 -21.53 23.62
C LEU A 8 -0.42 -20.43 23.80
N SER A 9 0.82 -20.63 23.34
CA SER A 9 1.91 -19.64 23.52
C SER A 9 1.96 -18.56 22.44
N GLU A 10 1.29 -18.75 21.30
CA GLU A 10 1.26 -17.77 20.20
C GLU A 10 0.24 -16.63 20.43
N ARG A 11 -0.79 -16.87 21.25
CA ARG A 11 -1.86 -15.89 21.52
C ARG A 11 -1.38 -14.61 22.22
N PRO A 12 -0.56 -14.64 23.29
CA PRO A 12 -0.08 -13.42 23.92
C PRO A 12 0.90 -12.64 23.03
N VAL A 13 1.67 -13.34 22.19
CA VAL A 13 2.58 -12.70 21.23
C VAL A 13 1.79 -12.00 20.12
N ALA A 14 0.71 -12.63 19.64
CA ALA A 14 -0.18 -12.03 18.65
C ALA A 14 -0.89 -10.78 19.20
N THR A 15 -1.49 -10.82 20.40
CA THR A 15 -2.12 -9.64 21.00
C THR A 15 -1.13 -8.52 21.30
N LEU A 16 0.11 -8.85 21.70
CA LEU A 16 1.16 -7.86 21.94
C LEU A 16 1.68 -7.24 20.63
N LEU A 17 1.80 -8.04 19.56
CA LEU A 17 2.06 -7.54 18.19
C LEU A 17 0.93 -6.65 17.67
N TRP A 18 -0.34 -6.99 17.94
CA TRP A 18 -1.49 -6.16 17.58
C TRP A 18 -1.53 -4.85 18.39
N GLY A 19 -1.27 -4.87 19.70
CA GLY A 19 -1.18 -3.64 20.50
C GLY A 19 -0.03 -2.72 20.06
N LEU A 20 1.14 -3.30 19.78
CA LEU A 20 2.30 -2.57 19.22
C LEU A 20 2.00 -2.00 17.82
N SER A 21 1.16 -2.68 17.04
CA SER A 21 0.78 -2.22 15.70
C SER A 21 -0.08 -0.95 15.73
N ILE A 22 -1.03 -0.85 16.65
CA ILE A 22 -1.89 0.33 16.82
C ILE A 22 -1.06 1.52 17.33
N LEU A 23 -0.19 1.27 18.31
CA LEU A 23 0.73 2.29 18.80
C LEU A 23 1.68 2.78 17.69
N GLY A 24 2.17 1.85 16.86
CA GLY A 24 3.00 2.17 15.70
C GLY A 24 2.29 3.07 14.68
N VAL A 25 1.00 2.83 14.40
CA VAL A 25 0.18 3.69 13.53
C VAL A 25 0.06 5.10 14.11
N ILE A 26 -0.22 5.23 15.41
CA ILE A 26 -0.36 6.53 16.07
C ILE A 26 0.96 7.31 16.03
N ILE A 27 2.08 6.66 16.35
CA ILE A 27 3.42 7.28 16.30
C ILE A 27 3.72 7.74 14.88
N LEU A 28 3.45 6.90 13.88
CA LEU A 28 3.69 7.23 12.49
C LEU A 28 2.81 8.38 12.01
N ALA A 29 1.54 8.42 12.42
CA ALA A 29 0.62 9.51 12.14
C ALA A 29 1.11 10.84 12.76
N MET A 30 1.62 10.82 14.00
CA MET A 30 2.23 12.00 14.64
C MET A 30 3.47 12.48 13.88
N ILE A 31 4.33 11.56 13.42
CA ILE A 31 5.49 11.90 12.59
C ILE A 31 5.04 12.59 11.30
N PHE A 32 4.02 12.07 10.64
CA PHE A 32 3.47 12.69 9.43
C PHE A 32 2.83 14.05 9.72
N TYR A 33 2.07 14.19 10.81
CA TYR A 33 1.43 15.43 11.21
C TYR A 33 2.43 16.57 11.44
N ILE A 34 3.61 16.26 11.99
CA ILE A 34 4.67 17.25 12.20
C ILE A 34 5.46 17.50 10.90
N THR A 35 5.74 16.44 10.13
CA THR A 35 6.63 16.52 8.96
C THR A 35 5.94 17.14 7.75
N ILE A 36 4.68 16.81 7.48
CA ILE A 36 3.94 17.27 6.28
C ILE A 36 3.87 18.80 6.22
N PRO A 37 3.43 19.52 7.26
CA PRO A 37 3.39 20.98 7.21
C PRO A 37 4.76 21.60 7.02
N ARG A 38 5.82 21.02 7.62
CA ARG A 38 7.21 21.48 7.43
C ARG A 38 7.66 21.31 5.97
N CYS A 39 7.36 20.18 5.35
CA CYS A 39 7.68 19.94 3.95
C CYS A 39 6.91 20.90 3.03
N ILE A 40 5.62 21.13 3.29
CA ILE A 40 4.78 22.06 2.53
C ILE A 40 5.33 23.49 2.67
N ASN A 41 5.63 23.93 3.89
CA ASN A 41 6.20 25.26 4.16
C ASN A 41 7.58 25.48 3.54
N ALA A 42 8.38 24.42 3.41
CA ALA A 42 9.68 24.51 2.75
C ALA A 42 9.57 24.70 1.23
N ILE A 43 8.47 24.24 0.62
CA ILE A 43 8.21 24.40 -0.81
C ILE A 43 7.56 25.76 -1.07
N ASP A 44 6.47 26.06 -0.37
CA ASP A 44 5.77 27.33 -0.50
C ASP A 44 4.94 27.64 0.76
N PRO A 45 5.34 28.61 1.60
CA PRO A 45 4.62 28.96 2.81
C PRO A 45 3.28 29.67 2.53
N SER A 46 3.07 30.24 1.34
CA SER A 46 1.82 30.93 0.98
C SER A 46 0.70 29.98 0.54
N ILE A 47 1.00 28.68 0.39
CA ILE A 47 0.05 27.70 -0.13
C ILE A 47 -1.17 27.50 0.79
N TRP A 48 -1.03 27.68 2.10
CA TRP A 48 -2.13 27.56 3.05
C TRP A 48 -3.19 28.63 2.83
N TYR A 49 -2.76 29.88 2.63
CA TYR A 49 -3.66 31.00 2.36
C TYR A 49 -4.29 30.89 0.98
N ARG A 50 -3.54 30.42 -0.02
CA ARG A 50 -4.08 30.14 -1.36
C ARG A 50 -5.09 29.00 -1.34
N TYR A 51 -4.84 27.93 -0.59
CA TYR A 51 -5.80 26.83 -0.41
C TYR A 51 -7.08 27.33 0.25
N ALA A 52 -6.94 28.08 1.35
CA ALA A 52 -8.07 28.59 2.12
C ALA A 52 -8.90 29.62 1.32
N SER A 53 -8.27 30.46 0.52
CA SER A 53 -8.93 31.53 -0.24
C SER A 53 -9.29 31.17 -1.68
N SER A 54 -9.18 29.89 -2.08
CA SER A 54 -9.40 29.47 -3.48
C SER A 54 -8.52 30.25 -4.48
N ASN A 55 -7.23 30.41 -4.14
CA ASN A 55 -6.17 31.15 -4.85
C ASN A 55 -6.32 32.68 -4.92
N LYS A 56 -7.18 33.29 -4.10
CA LYS A 56 -7.39 34.75 -4.11
C LYS A 56 -6.34 35.53 -3.30
N ILE A 57 -5.78 34.94 -2.24
CA ILE A 57 -4.81 35.61 -1.36
C ILE A 57 -3.55 34.77 -1.15
N THR A 58 -2.41 35.43 -0.94
CA THR A 58 -1.10 34.81 -0.65
C THR A 58 -0.63 35.03 0.78
N SER A 59 -1.31 35.90 1.52
CA SER A 59 -1.05 36.23 2.93
C SER A 59 -2.37 36.48 3.66
N MET A 60 -2.31 36.61 4.99
CA MET A 60 -3.48 36.83 5.84
C MET A 60 -4.02 38.27 5.73
N ILE A 61 -4.54 38.63 4.56
CA ILE A 61 -5.10 39.95 4.23
C ILE A 61 -6.28 40.31 5.15
N PHE A 62 -7.04 39.31 5.59
CA PHE A 62 -8.26 39.52 6.37
C PHE A 62 -8.04 40.05 7.79
N LEU A 63 -6.85 39.82 8.36
CA LEU A 63 -6.46 40.22 9.71
C LEU A 63 -5.25 41.17 9.69
N GLU A 64 -4.98 41.82 8.55
CA GLU A 64 -3.89 42.77 8.43
C GLU A 64 -4.23 44.06 9.19
N GLU A 65 -3.35 44.51 10.08
CA GLU A 65 -3.53 45.76 10.82
C GLU A 65 -3.28 46.97 9.92
N CYS A 66 -4.34 47.70 9.59
CA CYS A 66 -4.27 48.98 8.88
C CYS A 66 -5.40 49.92 9.33
N PRO A 67 -5.34 51.22 9.01
CA PRO A 67 -6.34 52.19 9.43
C PRO A 67 -7.79 51.79 9.07
N GLU A 68 -7.96 51.13 7.94
CA GLU A 68 -9.24 50.68 7.41
C GLU A 68 -9.78 49.39 8.08
N THR A 69 -8.94 48.62 8.78
CA THR A 69 -9.32 47.37 9.46
C THR A 69 -9.37 47.50 10.98
N GLN A 70 -8.87 48.61 11.54
CA GLN A 70 -8.68 48.79 12.98
C GLN A 70 -9.97 48.66 13.81
N ALA A 71 -11.08 49.21 13.32
CA ALA A 71 -12.37 49.13 14.00
C ALA A 71 -12.91 47.69 14.04
N PHE A 72 -12.85 46.98 12.91
CA PHE A 72 -13.17 45.56 12.82
C PHE A 72 -12.29 44.69 13.74
N LEU A 73 -10.96 44.88 13.73
CA LEU A 73 -10.02 44.13 14.57
C LEU A 73 -10.24 44.39 16.07
N THR A 74 -10.49 45.64 16.46
CA THR A 74 -10.87 45.99 17.84
C THR A 74 -12.19 45.33 18.23
N GLY A 75 -13.11 45.19 17.26
CA GLY A 75 -14.33 44.42 17.40
C GLY A 75 -14.06 42.95 17.75
N LEU A 76 -13.13 42.30 17.03
CA LEU A 76 -12.74 40.90 17.27
C LEU A 76 -12.14 40.68 18.66
N GLN A 77 -11.44 41.66 19.22
CA GLN A 77 -10.89 41.62 20.58
C GLN A 77 -11.96 41.58 21.69
N ASN A 78 -13.25 41.76 21.36
CA ASN A 78 -14.35 41.54 22.30
C ASN A 78 -14.80 40.07 22.36
N ILE A 79 -14.25 39.19 21.51
CA ILE A 79 -14.54 37.76 21.50
C ILE A 79 -13.51 37.05 22.38
N GLU A 80 -13.95 36.48 23.50
CA GLU A 80 -13.08 35.88 24.52
C GLU A 80 -12.12 34.83 23.93
N GLY A 81 -12.60 33.98 23.01
CA GLY A 81 -11.77 32.96 22.35
C GLY A 81 -10.68 33.51 21.45
N VAL A 82 -10.90 34.69 20.84
CA VAL A 82 -9.91 35.34 19.97
C VAL A 82 -8.76 35.89 20.78
N VAL A 83 -9.05 36.60 21.87
CA VAL A 83 -8.04 37.18 22.77
C VAL A 83 -7.15 36.09 23.36
N GLN A 84 -7.74 35.00 23.85
CA GLN A 84 -6.98 33.89 24.45
C GLN A 84 -6.06 33.18 23.45
N ALA A 85 -6.43 33.09 22.18
CA ALA A 85 -5.61 32.48 21.13
C ALA A 85 -4.51 33.43 20.65
N GLU A 86 -4.82 34.72 20.54
CA GLU A 86 -3.88 35.78 20.15
C GLU A 86 -2.75 35.92 21.20
N GLU A 87 -3.08 35.90 22.49
CA GLU A 87 -2.10 35.91 23.60
C GLU A 87 -1.11 34.73 23.55
N LYS A 88 -1.53 33.60 22.96
CA LYS A 88 -0.68 32.41 22.77
C LYS A 88 0.11 32.43 21.46
N GLY A 89 -0.10 33.43 20.61
CA GLY A 89 0.48 33.50 19.27
C GLY A 89 -0.02 32.39 18.32
N ASP A 90 -1.21 31.83 18.58
CA ASP A 90 -1.78 30.74 17.79
C ASP A 90 -2.75 31.28 16.74
N LEU A 91 -2.22 31.57 15.55
CA LEU A 91 -3.03 32.04 14.41
C LEU A 91 -4.15 31.07 14.03
N THR A 92 -3.95 29.76 14.22
CA THR A 92 -4.97 28.75 13.91
C THR A 92 -6.09 28.83 14.94
N GLY A 93 -5.74 28.90 16.22
CA GLY A 93 -6.69 29.12 17.31
C GLY A 93 -7.48 30.42 17.16
N VAL A 94 -6.85 31.49 16.67
CA VAL A 94 -7.55 32.76 16.37
C VAL A 94 -8.61 32.55 15.27
N CYS A 95 -8.25 31.84 14.20
CA CYS A 95 -9.19 31.55 13.11
C CYS A 95 -10.32 30.61 13.53
N GLU A 96 -10.03 29.62 14.38
CA GLU A 96 -11.04 28.72 14.96
C GLU A 96 -12.04 29.52 15.83
N ALA A 97 -11.57 30.38 16.72
CA ALA A 97 -12.43 31.22 17.55
C ALA A 97 -13.28 32.22 16.73
N ILE A 98 -12.72 32.77 15.65
CA ILE A 98 -13.45 33.60 14.67
C ILE A 98 -14.55 32.77 13.99
N TYR A 99 -14.23 31.53 13.59
CA TYR A 99 -15.18 30.67 12.88
C TYR A 99 -16.32 30.18 13.77
N GLU A 100 -16.06 29.88 15.05
CA GLU A 100 -17.11 29.57 16.02
C GLU A 100 -18.14 30.71 16.17
N ASN A 101 -17.72 31.95 15.93
CA ASN A 101 -18.55 33.15 16.00
C ASN A 101 -18.82 33.78 14.62
N ILE A 102 -18.73 32.99 13.55
CA ILE A 102 -18.63 33.53 12.17
C ILE A 102 -19.81 34.42 11.76
N ASP A 103 -21.03 34.14 12.21
CA ASP A 103 -22.19 34.95 11.87
C ASP A 103 -22.17 36.32 12.53
N LEU A 104 -21.67 36.41 13.76
CA LEU A 104 -21.49 37.67 14.47
C LEU A 104 -20.35 38.47 13.84
N VAL A 105 -19.22 37.80 13.56
CA VAL A 105 -18.06 38.42 12.91
C VAL A 105 -18.39 38.92 11.50
N CYS A 106 -19.11 38.14 10.69
CA CYS A 106 -19.54 38.58 9.36
C CYS A 106 -20.48 39.79 9.44
N LYS A 107 -21.37 39.86 10.41
CA LYS A 107 -22.22 41.05 10.63
C LYS A 107 -21.40 42.27 11.02
N MET A 108 -20.39 42.11 11.87
CA MET A 108 -19.47 43.19 12.22
C MET A 108 -18.70 43.69 11.00
N ALA A 109 -18.17 42.77 10.18
CA ALA A 109 -17.49 43.09 8.93
C ALA A 109 -18.40 43.81 7.93
N GLN A 110 -19.68 43.42 7.83
CA GLN A 110 -20.66 44.04 6.93
C GLN A 110 -21.10 45.43 7.40
N ASN A 111 -21.13 45.68 8.71
CA ASN A 111 -21.50 46.96 9.28
C ASN A 111 -20.35 47.98 9.27
N ASP A 112 -19.11 47.54 9.03
CA ASP A 112 -17.94 48.39 8.90
C ASP A 112 -17.70 48.76 7.42
N GLU A 113 -18.12 49.97 7.03
CA GLU A 113 -17.97 50.47 5.66
C GLU A 113 -16.50 50.60 5.23
N ALA A 114 -15.60 50.92 6.16
CA ALA A 114 -14.17 51.04 5.89
C ALA A 114 -13.55 49.67 5.60
N TYR A 115 -13.91 48.66 6.41
CA TYR A 115 -13.49 47.27 6.19
C TYR A 115 -14.04 46.70 4.88
N CYS A 116 -15.32 46.96 4.56
CA CYS A 116 -15.92 46.55 3.29
C CYS A 116 -15.24 47.22 2.08
N ALA A 117 -14.89 48.51 2.18
CA ALA A 117 -14.14 49.20 1.13
C ALA A 117 -12.72 48.64 0.95
N TYR A 118 -12.05 48.32 2.06
CA TYR A 118 -10.75 47.65 2.07
C TYR A 118 -10.80 46.31 1.33
N LEU A 119 -11.76 45.43 1.67
CA LEU A 119 -11.90 44.14 1.00
C LEU A 119 -12.17 44.28 -0.50
N ARG A 120 -13.08 45.18 -0.89
CA ARG A 120 -13.40 45.43 -2.31
C ARG A 120 -12.21 45.95 -3.09
N SER A 121 -11.37 46.81 -2.49
CA SER A 121 -10.16 47.33 -3.12
C SER A 121 -9.16 46.22 -3.49
N ARG A 122 -9.23 45.08 -2.80
CA ARG A 122 -8.41 43.88 -3.02
C ARG A 122 -9.14 42.77 -3.79
N GLY A 123 -10.34 43.05 -4.30
CA GLY A 123 -11.17 42.06 -5.03
C GLY A 123 -11.75 40.95 -4.13
N LEU A 124 -11.89 41.22 -2.83
CA LEU A 124 -12.38 40.29 -1.82
C LEU A 124 -13.75 40.74 -1.29
N SER A 125 -14.46 39.81 -0.66
CA SER A 125 -15.75 40.02 -0.01
C SER A 125 -15.80 39.44 1.40
N VAL A 126 -16.84 39.77 2.16
CA VAL A 126 -17.09 39.15 3.48
C VAL A 126 -17.42 37.66 3.34
N ASP A 127 -17.96 37.23 2.20
CA ASP A 127 -18.18 35.80 1.93
C ASP A 127 -16.84 35.08 1.71
N ASP A 128 -15.87 35.73 1.05
CA ASP A 128 -14.51 35.20 0.91
C ASP A 128 -13.80 35.10 2.27
N PHE A 129 -14.03 36.07 3.16
CA PHE A 129 -13.57 36.00 4.55
C PHE A 129 -14.14 34.76 5.25
N ARG A 130 -15.46 34.56 5.14
CA ARG A 130 -16.16 33.42 5.74
C ARG A 130 -15.61 32.08 5.24
N GLU A 131 -15.48 31.93 3.93
CA GLU A 131 -14.94 30.70 3.32
C GLU A 131 -13.49 30.45 3.76
N THR A 132 -12.67 31.51 3.81
CA THR A 132 -11.26 31.41 4.19
C THR A 132 -11.10 31.01 5.65
N MET A 133 -11.84 31.63 6.57
CA MET A 133 -11.78 31.30 8.00
C MET A 133 -12.27 29.88 8.28
N SER A 134 -13.34 29.44 7.61
CA SER A 134 -13.82 28.06 7.67
C SER A 134 -12.74 27.06 7.25
N LYS A 135 -12.09 27.27 6.10
CA LYS A 135 -11.04 26.37 5.61
C LYS A 135 -9.77 26.38 6.47
N ILE A 136 -9.42 27.52 7.07
CA ILE A 136 -8.28 27.58 8.02
C ILE A 136 -8.61 26.84 9.31
N ALA A 137 -9.82 27.01 9.85
CA ALA A 137 -10.27 26.29 11.04
C ALA A 137 -10.32 24.77 10.82
N GLU A 138 -10.73 24.32 9.63
CA GLU A 138 -10.75 22.89 9.29
C GLU A 138 -9.38 22.30 8.92
N MET A 139 -8.35 23.15 8.76
CA MET A 139 -7.03 22.75 8.27
C MET A 139 -6.36 21.72 9.20
N SER A 140 -6.51 21.88 10.51
CA SER A 140 -6.00 20.95 11.52
C SER A 140 -6.57 19.54 11.31
N THR A 141 -7.88 19.45 11.09
CA THR A 141 -8.60 18.20 10.82
C THR A 141 -8.17 17.57 9.50
N VAL A 142 -8.01 18.37 8.44
CA VAL A 142 -7.50 17.89 7.14
C VAL A 142 -6.09 17.29 7.29
N LEU A 143 -5.21 17.96 8.03
CA LEU A 143 -3.85 17.48 8.27
C LEU A 143 -3.82 16.20 9.09
N ILE A 144 -4.67 16.08 10.12
CA ILE A 144 -4.83 14.84 10.89
C ILE A 144 -5.28 13.70 9.97
N ASN A 145 -6.30 13.93 9.13
CA ASN A 145 -6.82 12.92 8.21
C ASN A 145 -5.76 12.43 7.22
N ILE A 146 -5.03 13.34 6.56
CA ILE A 146 -3.95 12.98 5.62
C ILE A 146 -2.84 12.20 6.34
N SER A 147 -2.47 12.63 7.55
CA SER A 147 -1.42 11.98 8.33
C SER A 147 -1.83 10.57 8.78
N PHE A 148 -3.07 10.41 9.24
CA PHE A 148 -3.64 9.10 9.57
C PHE A 148 -3.72 8.19 8.35
N TYR A 149 -4.15 8.74 7.20
CA TYR A 149 -4.24 8.01 5.94
C TYR A 149 -2.89 7.42 5.55
N LEU A 150 -1.85 8.25 5.52
CA LEU A 150 -0.49 7.82 5.16
C LEU A 150 0.07 6.80 6.15
N ALA A 151 -0.17 6.99 7.45
CA ALA A 151 0.24 6.04 8.47
C ALA A 151 -0.43 4.67 8.29
N LEU A 152 -1.75 4.66 8.04
CA LEU A 152 -2.52 3.45 7.81
C LEU A 152 -2.15 2.76 6.50
N LEU A 153 -1.77 3.52 5.47
CA LEU A 153 -1.28 2.98 4.20
C LEU A 153 0.06 2.26 4.39
N VAL A 154 1.03 2.89 5.08
CA VAL A 154 2.32 2.25 5.41
C VAL A 154 2.10 0.99 6.25
N TYR A 155 1.22 1.06 7.25
CA TYR A 155 0.86 -0.08 8.07
C TYR A 155 0.24 -1.22 7.26
N SER A 156 -0.70 -0.90 6.36
CA SER A 156 -1.35 -1.88 5.49
C SER A 156 -0.33 -2.56 4.55
N ILE A 157 0.61 -1.81 3.99
CA ILE A 157 1.73 -2.37 3.21
C ILE A 157 2.60 -3.29 4.07
N PHE A 158 2.90 -2.90 5.31
CA PHE A 158 3.66 -3.73 6.23
C PHE A 158 2.96 -5.07 6.53
N VAL A 159 1.65 -5.04 6.79
CA VAL A 159 0.84 -6.24 7.07
C VAL A 159 0.77 -7.17 5.84
N VAL A 160 0.48 -6.61 4.67
CA VAL A 160 0.30 -7.39 3.42
C VAL A 160 1.64 -7.88 2.85
N GLY A 161 2.65 -7.01 2.84
CA GLY A 161 3.94 -7.26 2.21
C GLY A 161 4.93 -8.01 3.10
N ILE A 162 5.15 -7.53 4.33
CA ILE A 162 6.18 -8.06 5.23
C ILE A 162 5.64 -9.21 6.07
N LEU A 163 4.48 -9.03 6.71
CA LEU A 163 3.87 -10.09 7.54
C LEU A 163 3.16 -11.18 6.71
N LYS A 164 2.90 -10.91 5.43
CA LYS A 164 2.20 -11.83 4.50
C LYS A 164 0.80 -12.24 5.00
N LEU A 165 0.13 -11.40 5.78
CA LEU A 165 -1.19 -11.69 6.38
C LEU A 165 -2.37 -11.30 5.47
N ARG A 166 -2.28 -11.61 4.18
CA ARG A 166 -3.25 -11.19 3.14
C ARG A 166 -4.70 -11.58 3.44
N LYS A 167 -4.94 -12.86 3.77
CA LYS A 167 -6.29 -13.38 4.00
C LYS A 167 -7.01 -12.65 5.13
N VAL A 168 -6.30 -12.46 6.26
CA VAL A 168 -6.85 -11.74 7.43
C VAL A 168 -7.10 -10.29 7.06
N PHE A 169 -6.15 -9.64 6.39
CA PHE A 169 -6.28 -8.26 5.95
C PHE A 169 -7.52 -8.03 5.06
N TYR A 170 -7.75 -8.86 4.05
CA TYR A 170 -8.92 -8.70 3.16
C TYR A 170 -10.25 -8.94 3.87
N ILE A 171 -10.32 -9.91 4.79
CA ILE A 171 -11.53 -10.15 5.58
C ILE A 171 -11.82 -8.91 6.45
N THR A 172 -10.81 -8.41 7.16
CA THR A 172 -10.95 -7.21 7.98
C THR A 172 -11.37 -6.01 7.13
N ALA A 173 -10.73 -5.79 5.98
CA ALA A 173 -11.07 -4.70 5.07
C ALA A 173 -12.51 -4.81 4.54
N GLY A 174 -12.96 -6.01 4.18
CA GLY A 174 -14.34 -6.26 3.74
C GLY A 174 -15.36 -5.96 4.84
N VAL A 175 -15.08 -6.38 6.07
CA VAL A 175 -15.94 -6.05 7.23
C VAL A 175 -15.96 -4.55 7.49
N THR A 176 -14.81 -3.89 7.54
CA THR A 176 -14.70 -2.43 7.72
C THR A 176 -15.49 -1.68 6.64
N TYR A 177 -15.37 -2.09 5.39
CA TYR A 177 -16.08 -1.49 4.26
C TYR A 177 -17.60 -1.64 4.40
N VAL A 178 -18.09 -2.86 4.65
CA VAL A 178 -19.54 -3.11 4.83
C VAL A 178 -20.10 -2.30 5.99
N VAL A 179 -19.38 -2.23 7.11
CA VAL A 179 -19.81 -1.46 8.29
C VAL A 179 -19.89 0.03 7.97
N PHE A 180 -18.90 0.57 7.26
CA PHE A 180 -18.91 1.99 6.85
C PHE A 180 -20.04 2.29 5.86
N GLU A 181 -20.19 1.50 4.80
CA GLU A 181 -21.22 1.75 3.78
C GLU A 181 -22.64 1.51 4.34
N ALA A 182 -22.82 0.58 5.29
CA ALA A 182 -24.10 0.43 5.99
C ALA A 182 -24.48 1.70 6.76
N SER A 183 -23.50 2.38 7.36
CA SER A 183 -23.70 3.68 7.99
C SER A 183 -24.12 4.75 6.98
N VAL A 184 -23.40 4.85 5.85
CA VAL A 184 -23.72 5.79 4.77
C VAL A 184 -25.13 5.54 4.20
N PHE A 185 -25.47 4.30 3.86
CA PHE A 185 -26.79 3.97 3.31
C PHE A 185 -27.94 4.18 4.29
N SER A 186 -27.68 4.01 5.58
CA SER A 186 -28.69 4.19 6.62
C SER A 186 -28.78 5.61 7.15
N SER A 187 -28.05 6.56 6.55
CA SER A 187 -27.94 7.95 7.05
C SER A 187 -27.52 8.01 8.52
N GLY A 188 -26.65 7.08 8.95
CA GLY A 188 -26.13 6.99 10.32
C GLY A 188 -26.96 6.17 11.29
N LEU A 189 -28.09 5.57 10.90
CA LEU A 189 -28.90 4.73 11.81
C LEU A 189 -28.10 3.52 12.34
N THR A 190 -27.24 2.92 11.51
CA THR A 190 -26.40 1.80 11.94
C THR A 190 -25.20 2.24 12.77
N ASP A 191 -24.92 3.53 12.92
CA ASP A 191 -23.84 4.01 13.80
C ASP A 191 -24.12 3.69 15.26
N TYR A 192 -25.39 3.57 15.65
CA TYR A 192 -25.75 3.11 17.00
C TYR A 192 -25.29 1.68 17.28
N LEU A 193 -25.17 0.82 16.26
CA LEU A 193 -24.60 -0.53 16.42
C LEU A 193 -23.09 -0.45 16.65
N LEU A 194 -22.40 0.46 15.94
CA LEU A 194 -20.99 0.76 16.17
C LEU A 194 -20.78 1.32 17.58
N THR A 195 -21.59 2.29 18.02
CA THR A 195 -21.57 2.84 19.38
C THR A 195 -21.80 1.74 20.42
N PHE A 196 -22.74 0.83 20.18
CA PHE A 196 -23.01 -0.30 21.07
C PHE A 196 -21.81 -1.24 21.19
N ILE A 197 -21.20 -1.64 20.07
CA ILE A 197 -20.01 -2.50 20.05
C ILE A 197 -18.82 -1.80 20.72
N ALA A 198 -18.59 -0.52 20.41
CA ALA A 198 -17.54 0.28 21.00
C ALA A 198 -17.75 0.45 22.52
N ASN A 199 -19.00 0.64 22.97
CA ASN A 199 -19.34 0.72 24.39
C ASN A 199 -19.19 -0.63 25.12
N ILE A 200 -19.38 -1.77 24.46
CA ILE A 200 -19.02 -3.08 25.04
C ILE A 200 -17.52 -3.14 25.35
N TRP A 201 -16.67 -2.63 24.46
CA TRP A 201 -15.22 -2.59 24.66
C TRP A 201 -14.80 -1.54 25.70
N ASN A 202 -15.42 -0.35 25.67
CA ASN A 202 -15.09 0.75 26.57
C ASN A 202 -15.65 0.61 27.98
N LYS A 203 -16.59 -0.32 28.23
CA LYS A 203 -16.97 -0.73 29.59
C LYS A 203 -15.79 -1.25 30.42
N ILE A 204 -14.70 -1.69 29.77
CA ILE A 204 -13.45 -2.09 30.45
C ILE A 204 -12.64 -0.85 30.89
N GLY A 205 -12.82 0.31 30.25
CA GLY A 205 -12.08 1.56 30.50
C GLY A 205 -12.84 2.65 31.27
N GLY A 206 -14.10 2.41 31.65
CA GLY A 206 -14.87 3.29 32.55
C GLY A 206 -15.44 4.57 31.94
N LYS A 207 -15.43 4.73 30.60
CA LYS A 207 -16.10 5.84 29.90
C LYS A 207 -17.06 5.31 28.85
N GLU A 208 -18.31 5.78 28.87
CA GLU A 208 -19.28 5.51 27.81
C GLU A 208 -19.05 6.53 26.68
N LEU A 209 -18.95 6.04 25.43
CA LEU A 209 -18.88 6.90 24.26
C LEU A 209 -20.27 7.50 24.00
N ILE A 210 -20.31 8.80 23.77
CA ILE A 210 -21.50 9.51 23.34
C ILE A 210 -21.61 9.38 21.80
N TYR A 211 -22.81 9.52 21.26
CA TYR A 211 -23.05 9.47 19.81
C TYR A 211 -22.17 10.45 19.01
N SER A 212 -21.93 11.65 19.54
CA SER A 212 -21.02 12.64 18.96
C SER A 212 -19.59 12.11 18.76
N ASP A 213 -19.09 11.32 19.71
CA ASP A 213 -17.75 10.72 19.63
C ASP A 213 -17.71 9.64 18.55
N THR A 214 -18.84 8.98 18.31
CA THR A 214 -18.97 7.95 17.26
C THR A 214 -18.96 8.57 15.87
N LEU A 215 -19.56 9.76 15.71
CA LEU A 215 -19.52 10.51 14.45
C LEU A 215 -18.07 10.90 14.09
N ILE A 216 -17.31 11.43 15.06
CA ILE A 216 -15.89 11.76 14.85
C ILE A 216 -15.08 10.49 14.51
N TYR A 217 -15.30 9.40 15.24
CA TYR A 217 -14.65 8.13 14.95
C TYR A 217 -14.97 7.60 13.54
N ARG A 218 -16.22 7.73 13.10
CA ARG A 218 -16.66 7.32 11.77
C ARG A 218 -16.02 8.18 10.68
N ASP A 219 -16.16 9.49 10.80
CA ASP A 219 -15.81 10.45 9.73
C ASP A 219 -14.29 10.62 9.60
N THR A 220 -13.56 10.56 10.71
CA THR A 220 -12.11 10.70 10.73
C THR A 220 -11.43 9.33 10.59
N PHE A 221 -11.68 8.40 11.50
CA PHE A 221 -10.89 7.17 11.58
C PHE A 221 -11.38 6.08 10.61
N MET A 222 -12.67 5.72 10.64
CA MET A 222 -13.19 4.63 9.82
C MET A 222 -13.15 4.95 8.33
N SER A 223 -13.51 6.18 7.95
CA SER A 223 -13.38 6.66 6.58
C SER A 223 -11.94 6.51 6.07
N THR A 224 -10.98 7.06 6.81
CA THR A 224 -9.56 7.01 6.45
C THR A 224 -8.99 5.59 6.43
N LEU A 225 -9.40 4.73 7.38
CA LEU A 225 -9.02 3.32 7.44
C LEU A 225 -9.54 2.54 6.23
N LYS A 226 -10.80 2.75 5.85
CA LYS A 226 -11.44 2.14 4.68
C LYS A 226 -10.66 2.49 3.41
N GLU A 227 -10.38 3.77 3.19
CA GLU A 227 -9.68 4.25 1.99
C GLU A 227 -8.23 3.73 1.91
N ALA A 228 -7.51 3.70 3.04
CA ALA A 228 -6.15 3.14 3.09
C ALA A 228 -6.14 1.64 2.76
N MET A 229 -7.10 0.88 3.30
CA MET A 229 -7.23 -0.55 3.03
C MET A 229 -7.57 -0.83 1.56
N LEU A 230 -8.54 -0.10 1.00
CA LEU A 230 -8.92 -0.22 -0.41
C LEU A 230 -7.76 0.08 -1.35
N THR A 231 -7.00 1.15 -1.06
CA THR A 231 -5.82 1.53 -1.84
C THR A 231 -4.82 0.38 -1.92
N VAL A 232 -4.49 -0.24 -0.78
CA VAL A 232 -3.58 -1.39 -0.75
C VAL A 232 -4.15 -2.60 -1.49
N ILE A 233 -5.45 -2.86 -1.36
CA ILE A 233 -6.11 -3.96 -2.10
C ILE A 233 -6.00 -3.74 -3.62
N ILE A 234 -6.23 -2.52 -4.10
CA ILE A 234 -6.14 -2.18 -5.53
C ILE A 234 -4.72 -2.44 -6.05
N PHE A 235 -3.70 -1.86 -5.40
CA PHE A 235 -2.31 -2.05 -5.81
C PHE A 235 -1.88 -3.51 -5.74
N ASP A 236 -2.23 -4.20 -4.65
CA ASP A 236 -1.85 -5.59 -4.47
C ASP A 236 -2.56 -6.52 -5.47
N THR A 237 -3.81 -6.24 -5.85
CA THR A 237 -4.52 -6.98 -6.90
C THR A 237 -3.85 -6.80 -8.26
N VAL A 238 -3.42 -5.57 -8.60
CA VAL A 238 -2.70 -5.30 -9.85
C VAL A 238 -1.35 -6.03 -9.87
N LEU A 239 -0.62 -6.04 -8.75
CA LEU A 239 0.64 -6.76 -8.63
C LEU A 239 0.43 -8.28 -8.77
N GLN A 240 -0.59 -8.84 -8.11
CA GLN A 240 -0.95 -10.25 -8.23
C GLN A 240 -1.35 -10.63 -9.67
N ALA A 241 -2.16 -9.80 -10.34
CA ALA A 241 -2.54 -10.03 -11.73
C ALA A 241 -1.30 -10.06 -12.64
N ARG A 242 -0.37 -9.12 -12.45
CA ARG A 242 0.91 -9.09 -13.19
C ARG A 242 1.76 -10.34 -12.93
N ASP A 243 1.87 -10.77 -11.68
CA ASP A 243 2.70 -11.92 -11.32
C ASP A 243 2.08 -13.24 -11.79
N SER A 244 0.75 -13.39 -11.70
CA SER A 244 0.04 -14.55 -12.24
C SER A 244 0.18 -14.68 -13.76
N LYS A 245 0.15 -13.56 -14.50
CA LYS A 245 0.39 -13.57 -15.95
C LYS A 245 1.80 -14.05 -16.28
N LYS A 246 2.81 -13.51 -15.60
CA LYS A 246 4.21 -13.94 -15.76
C LYS A 246 4.40 -15.41 -15.41
N GLN A 247 3.69 -15.91 -14.39
CA GLN A 247 3.76 -17.32 -14.01
C GLN A 247 3.15 -18.21 -15.09
N LYS A 248 1.96 -17.88 -15.60
CA LYS A 248 1.32 -18.61 -16.71
C LYS A 248 2.17 -18.63 -17.97
N GLU A 249 2.80 -17.50 -18.32
CA GLU A 249 3.73 -17.42 -19.46
C GLU A 249 4.94 -18.36 -19.28
N ARG A 250 5.48 -18.44 -18.06
CA ARG A 250 6.57 -19.39 -17.73
C ARG A 250 6.13 -20.83 -17.82
N GLU A 251 4.99 -21.17 -17.23
CA GLU A 251 4.43 -22.53 -17.26
C GLU A 251 4.17 -22.98 -18.71
N TYR A 252 3.58 -22.10 -19.53
CA TYR A 252 3.36 -22.35 -20.95
C TYR A 252 4.67 -22.59 -21.71
N GLU A 253 5.70 -21.77 -21.53
CA GLU A 253 6.99 -21.98 -22.22
C GLU A 253 7.67 -23.29 -21.83
N ILE A 254 7.64 -23.66 -20.55
CA ILE A 254 8.21 -24.92 -20.06
C ILE A 254 7.47 -26.12 -20.67
N GLU A 255 6.14 -26.06 -20.69
CA GLU A 255 5.32 -27.14 -21.24
C GLU A 255 5.48 -27.25 -22.76
N PHE A 256 5.47 -26.11 -23.46
CA PHE A 256 5.71 -26.05 -24.90
C PHE A 256 7.09 -26.64 -25.26
N PHE A 257 8.14 -26.33 -24.50
CA PHE A 257 9.46 -26.91 -24.71
C PHE A 257 9.42 -28.43 -24.56
N ARG A 258 8.79 -28.94 -23.49
CA ARG A 258 8.68 -30.37 -23.21
C ARG A 258 7.90 -31.12 -24.29
N GLU A 259 6.75 -30.60 -24.70
CA GLU A 259 5.94 -31.20 -25.77
C GLU A 259 6.63 -31.13 -27.14
N SER A 260 7.40 -30.07 -27.39
CA SER A 260 8.19 -29.97 -28.62
C SER A 260 9.24 -31.07 -28.72
N LEU A 261 9.85 -31.48 -27.59
CA LEU A 261 10.79 -32.60 -27.55
C LEU A 261 10.11 -33.93 -27.91
N SER A 262 8.94 -34.21 -27.34
CA SER A 262 8.25 -35.48 -27.56
C SER A 262 7.74 -35.61 -29.00
N VAL A 263 7.22 -34.52 -29.58
CA VAL A 263 6.80 -34.47 -30.98
C VAL A 263 8.00 -34.67 -31.93
N GLN A 264 9.13 -34.02 -31.65
CA GLN A 264 10.35 -34.19 -32.44
C GLN A 264 10.84 -35.64 -32.39
N ARG A 265 10.88 -36.24 -31.19
CA ARG A 265 11.27 -37.63 -31.04
C ARG A 265 10.36 -38.55 -31.84
N ALA A 266 9.05 -38.42 -31.73
CA ALA A 266 8.09 -39.24 -32.46
C ALA A 266 8.27 -39.10 -33.98
N TYR A 267 8.42 -37.87 -34.49
CA TYR A 267 8.67 -37.62 -35.91
C TYR A 267 9.98 -38.25 -36.39
N LEU A 268 11.06 -38.12 -35.62
CA LEU A 268 12.36 -38.66 -35.98
C LEU A 268 12.37 -40.19 -35.90
N GLU A 269 11.71 -40.79 -34.91
CA GLU A 269 11.53 -42.24 -34.77
C GLU A 269 10.73 -42.83 -35.95
N GLU A 270 9.72 -42.12 -36.47
CA GLU A 270 8.98 -42.51 -37.68
C GLU A 270 9.83 -42.45 -38.95
N LYS A 271 10.77 -41.49 -39.02
CA LYS A 271 11.63 -41.23 -40.18
C LYS A 271 13.00 -41.92 -40.11
N VAL A 272 13.27 -42.81 -39.14
CA VAL A 272 14.56 -43.53 -39.01
C VAL A 272 14.92 -44.33 -40.28
N SER A 273 13.94 -44.73 -41.08
CA SER A 273 14.13 -45.41 -42.37
C SER A 273 14.39 -44.49 -43.57
N ALA A 274 14.21 -43.17 -43.41
CA ALA A 274 14.45 -42.18 -44.46
C ALA A 274 15.91 -41.71 -44.41
N THR A 275 16.61 -41.81 -45.54
CA THR A 275 18.00 -41.38 -45.78
C THR A 275 18.24 -39.86 -45.67
N ALA A 276 17.35 -39.11 -45.01
CA ALA A 276 17.50 -37.68 -44.81
C ALA A 276 18.53 -37.42 -43.70
N LYS A 277 19.69 -36.90 -44.10
CA LYS A 277 20.86 -36.61 -43.24
C LYS A 277 20.68 -35.41 -42.30
N TYR A 278 19.65 -34.60 -42.46
CA TYR A 278 19.57 -33.28 -41.84
C TYR A 278 18.20 -32.99 -41.24
N ILE A 279 18.19 -32.56 -39.98
CA ILE A 279 17.03 -32.12 -39.23
C ILE A 279 17.02 -30.59 -39.23
N GLY A 280 15.89 -29.98 -39.60
CA GLY A 280 15.71 -28.54 -39.55
C GLY A 280 15.82 -27.99 -38.12
N ARG A 281 16.55 -26.88 -37.96
CA ARG A 281 16.72 -26.19 -36.67
C ARG A 281 15.37 -25.73 -36.13
N LEU A 282 15.00 -26.18 -34.94
CA LEU A 282 13.81 -25.69 -34.24
C LEU A 282 14.21 -24.60 -33.26
N SER A 283 13.58 -23.43 -33.37
CA SER A 283 13.72 -22.38 -32.37
C SER A 283 12.88 -22.78 -31.15
N LEU A 284 13.55 -23.27 -30.10
CA LEU A 284 12.90 -23.61 -28.84
C LEU A 284 13.03 -22.43 -27.88
N PRO A 285 11.93 -21.89 -27.32
CA PRO A 285 12.01 -20.84 -26.32
C PRO A 285 12.54 -21.40 -24.99
N ALA A 286 13.84 -21.24 -24.71
CA ALA A 286 14.47 -21.74 -23.49
C ALA A 286 14.71 -20.66 -22.41
N LYS A 287 14.39 -19.39 -22.70
CA LYS A 287 14.69 -18.25 -21.83
C LYS A 287 14.19 -18.41 -20.40
N ASN A 288 12.93 -18.82 -20.21
CA ASN A 288 12.37 -19.00 -18.87
C ASN A 288 12.96 -20.21 -18.15
N ILE A 289 13.30 -21.28 -18.87
CA ILE A 289 14.00 -22.46 -18.32
C ILE A 289 15.36 -22.03 -17.76
N TYR A 290 16.16 -21.28 -18.54
CA TYR A 290 17.44 -20.76 -18.07
C TYR A 290 17.28 -19.87 -16.84
N SER A 291 16.33 -18.93 -16.86
CA SER A 291 16.12 -18.03 -15.73
C SER A 291 15.78 -18.77 -14.42
N ILE A 292 14.98 -19.84 -14.50
CA ILE A 292 14.64 -20.67 -13.34
C ILE A 292 15.87 -21.44 -12.86
N CYS A 293 16.60 -22.10 -13.76
CA CYS A 293 17.77 -22.88 -13.41
C CYS A 293 18.89 -22.01 -12.84
N GLU A 294 19.14 -20.81 -13.38
CA GLU A 294 20.12 -19.86 -12.84
C GLU A 294 19.78 -19.43 -11.41
N LYS A 295 18.51 -19.16 -11.12
CA LYS A 295 18.06 -18.84 -9.75
C LYS A 295 18.31 -19.99 -8.78
N GLN A 296 18.00 -21.22 -9.19
CA GLN A 296 18.23 -22.41 -8.38
C GLN A 296 19.72 -22.68 -8.16
N ILE A 297 20.54 -22.59 -9.22
CA ILE A 297 22.00 -22.69 -9.16
C ILE A 297 22.56 -21.65 -8.17
N LYS A 298 22.11 -20.40 -8.25
CA LYS A 298 22.53 -19.33 -7.33
C LYS A 298 22.09 -19.62 -5.90
N TYR A 299 20.88 -20.12 -5.69
CA TYR A 299 20.35 -20.46 -4.37
C TYR A 299 21.19 -21.56 -3.70
N TRP A 300 21.40 -22.70 -4.36
CA TRP A 300 22.17 -23.80 -3.80
C TRP A 300 23.65 -23.45 -3.64
N SER A 301 24.24 -22.72 -4.59
CA SER A 301 25.63 -22.22 -4.48
C SER A 301 25.80 -21.30 -3.25
N LYS A 302 24.83 -20.43 -2.98
CA LYS A 302 24.88 -19.53 -1.81
C LYS A 302 24.69 -20.30 -0.50
N ARG A 303 23.84 -21.33 -0.49
CA ARG A 303 23.68 -22.21 0.68
C ARG A 303 24.99 -22.93 0.98
N LEU A 304 25.57 -23.63 0.01
CA LEU A 304 26.83 -24.38 0.18
C LEU A 304 28.01 -23.55 0.71
N LYS A 305 28.04 -22.24 0.48
CA LYS A 305 29.07 -21.33 1.00
C LYS A 305 28.93 -20.97 2.49
N ARG A 306 27.84 -21.33 3.16
CA ARG A 306 27.64 -20.99 4.59
C ARG A 306 28.51 -21.88 5.48
N LYS A 307 29.24 -21.26 6.41
CA LYS A 307 29.93 -21.99 7.49
C LYS A 307 28.89 -22.73 8.34
N HIS A 308 29.12 -24.02 8.62
CA HIS A 308 28.26 -24.91 9.44
C HIS A 308 26.98 -25.44 8.77
N ILE A 309 27.07 -25.98 7.54
CA ILE A 309 26.00 -26.83 6.99
C ILE A 309 26.21 -28.28 7.39
N ASN A 310 25.15 -28.92 7.87
CA ASN A 310 25.11 -30.35 8.19
C ASN A 310 25.36 -31.20 6.92
N SER A 311 26.17 -32.25 7.05
CA SER A 311 26.60 -33.13 5.95
C SER A 311 25.44 -33.69 5.11
N TYR A 312 24.30 -33.97 5.73
CA TYR A 312 23.08 -34.40 5.04
C TYR A 312 22.55 -33.33 4.06
N TYR A 313 22.54 -32.06 4.46
CA TYR A 313 22.10 -30.98 3.58
C TYR A 313 23.14 -30.63 2.52
N THR A 314 24.43 -30.82 2.83
CA THR A 314 25.51 -30.62 1.86
C THR A 314 25.38 -31.57 0.67
N SER A 315 25.08 -32.86 0.89
CA SER A 315 24.91 -33.83 -0.20
C SER A 315 23.72 -33.49 -1.09
N ILE A 316 22.58 -33.10 -0.49
CA ILE A 316 21.37 -32.69 -1.21
C ILE A 316 21.65 -31.47 -2.09
N TYR A 317 22.23 -30.41 -1.53
CA TYR A 317 22.51 -29.19 -2.31
C TYR A 317 23.54 -29.43 -3.41
N THR A 318 24.53 -30.30 -3.18
CA THR A 318 25.54 -30.64 -4.20
C THR A 318 24.92 -31.44 -5.35
N SER A 319 24.06 -32.43 -5.04
CA SER A 319 23.31 -33.19 -6.05
C SER A 319 22.42 -32.29 -6.89
N ASN A 320 21.63 -31.41 -6.26
CA ASN A 320 20.74 -30.49 -6.96
C ASN A 320 21.51 -29.48 -7.82
N LEU A 321 22.64 -28.97 -7.32
CA LEU A 321 23.50 -28.06 -8.07
C LEU A 321 24.11 -28.70 -9.32
N SER A 322 24.60 -29.95 -9.21
CA SER A 322 25.12 -30.68 -10.36
C SER A 322 24.02 -30.91 -11.38
N PHE A 323 22.88 -31.43 -10.93
CA PHE A 323 21.72 -31.70 -11.77
C PHE A 323 21.28 -30.47 -12.58
N ALA A 324 21.13 -29.31 -11.95
CA ALA A 324 20.71 -28.11 -12.69
C ALA A 324 21.75 -27.59 -13.68
N LYS A 325 23.05 -27.77 -13.41
CA LYS A 325 24.10 -27.43 -14.39
C LYS A 325 24.05 -28.37 -15.59
N ASP A 326 23.89 -29.67 -15.34
CA ASP A 326 23.78 -30.68 -16.40
C ASP A 326 22.51 -30.45 -17.24
N PHE A 327 21.39 -30.14 -16.59
CA PHE A 327 20.14 -29.78 -17.26
C PHE A 327 20.30 -28.54 -18.16
N VAL A 328 20.83 -27.43 -17.64
CA VAL A 328 21.07 -26.21 -18.45
C VAL A 328 21.98 -26.51 -19.64
N LYS A 329 23.03 -27.32 -19.45
CA LYS A 329 23.95 -27.70 -20.52
C LYS A 329 23.25 -28.51 -21.61
N THR A 330 22.38 -29.45 -21.24
CA THR A 330 21.60 -30.24 -22.21
C THR A 330 20.60 -29.37 -22.97
N ILE A 331 19.88 -28.48 -22.28
CA ILE A 331 18.93 -27.54 -22.92
C ILE A 331 19.67 -26.59 -23.87
N TYR A 332 20.85 -26.11 -23.50
CA TYR A 332 21.70 -25.28 -24.37
C TYR A 332 22.11 -25.98 -25.67
N LYS A 333 22.51 -27.26 -25.59
CA LYS A 333 22.83 -28.05 -26.78
C LYS A 333 21.63 -28.16 -27.72
N LEU A 334 20.45 -28.42 -27.17
CA LEU A 334 19.20 -28.54 -27.94
C LEU A 334 18.75 -27.21 -28.56
N GLU A 335 18.82 -26.10 -27.80
CA GLU A 335 18.41 -24.78 -28.30
C GLU A 335 19.35 -24.26 -29.40
N LYS A 336 20.67 -24.40 -29.20
CA LYS A 336 21.65 -23.89 -30.15
C LYS A 336 21.70 -24.72 -31.41
N ASN A 337 21.70 -26.05 -31.26
CA ASN A 337 21.81 -27.04 -32.33
C ASN A 337 22.86 -26.63 -33.38
N GLU A 338 24.05 -26.23 -32.91
CA GLU A 338 25.14 -25.69 -33.73
C GLU A 338 25.96 -26.79 -34.45
N GLU A 339 25.81 -28.04 -34.02
CA GLU A 339 26.54 -29.20 -34.55
C GLU A 339 25.63 -30.05 -35.46
N GLU A 340 26.19 -30.60 -36.54
CA GLU A 340 25.49 -31.61 -37.34
C GLU A 340 25.41 -32.92 -36.54
N HIS A 341 24.20 -33.47 -36.39
CA HIS A 341 23.96 -34.71 -35.66
C HIS A 341 23.33 -35.76 -36.57
N GLU A 342 23.81 -37.00 -36.50
CA GLU A 342 23.07 -38.14 -37.05
C GLU A 342 21.73 -38.30 -36.30
N ASN A 343 20.67 -38.71 -37.02
CA ASN A 343 19.32 -38.86 -36.45
C ASN A 343 19.32 -39.70 -35.15
N ALA A 344 20.09 -40.78 -35.12
CA ALA A 344 20.20 -41.64 -33.93
C ALA A 344 20.82 -40.90 -32.72
N HIS A 345 21.85 -40.09 -32.95
CA HIS A 345 22.51 -39.31 -31.89
C HIS A 345 21.60 -38.19 -31.37
N TYR A 346 20.86 -37.53 -32.25
CA TYR A 346 19.92 -36.48 -31.87
C TYR A 346 18.72 -37.02 -31.09
N ILE A 347 18.20 -38.20 -31.46
CA ILE A 347 17.15 -38.89 -30.70
C ILE A 347 17.62 -39.20 -29.26
N GLU A 348 18.86 -39.66 -29.07
CA GLU A 348 19.40 -39.90 -27.73
C GLU A 348 19.57 -38.61 -26.91
N LEU A 349 19.95 -37.49 -27.57
CA LEU A 349 19.99 -36.18 -26.92
C LEU A 349 18.60 -35.72 -26.45
N ILE A 350 17.57 -35.92 -27.27
CA ILE A 350 16.18 -35.62 -26.91
C ILE A 350 15.73 -36.48 -25.73
N LYS A 351 15.94 -37.80 -25.77
CA LYS A 351 15.59 -38.71 -24.67
C LYS A 351 16.27 -38.30 -23.35
N SER A 352 17.54 -37.92 -23.41
CA SER A 352 18.28 -37.42 -22.26
C SER A 352 17.63 -36.16 -21.67
N ALA A 353 17.22 -35.22 -22.52
CA ALA A 353 16.51 -34.03 -22.07
C ALA A 353 15.13 -34.34 -21.47
N GLU A 354 14.34 -35.24 -22.07
CA GLU A 354 13.05 -35.70 -21.53
C GLU A 354 13.21 -36.30 -20.13
N LEU A 355 14.23 -37.14 -19.93
CA LEU A 355 14.56 -37.73 -18.62
C LEU A 355 14.92 -36.65 -17.59
N LEU A 356 15.74 -35.67 -17.99
CA LEU A 356 16.10 -34.56 -17.10
C LEU A 356 14.88 -33.66 -16.80
N PHE A 357 13.96 -33.45 -17.73
CA PHE A 357 12.70 -32.75 -17.45
C PHE A 357 11.87 -33.50 -16.40
N ALA A 358 11.69 -34.81 -16.57
CA ALA A 358 10.96 -35.63 -15.60
C ALA A 358 11.59 -35.58 -14.20
N GLU A 359 12.92 -35.62 -14.13
CA GLU A 359 13.65 -35.49 -12.87
C GLU A 359 13.57 -34.06 -12.28
N ALA A 360 13.56 -33.02 -13.11
CA ALA A 360 13.39 -31.63 -12.68
C ALA A 360 12.01 -31.39 -12.06
N TYR A 361 10.95 -32.01 -12.61
CA TYR A 361 9.62 -32.01 -12.00
C TYR A 361 9.58 -32.74 -10.65
N LYS A 362 10.23 -33.91 -10.54
CA LYS A 362 10.35 -34.64 -9.26
C LYS A 362 11.10 -33.84 -8.20
N ARG A 363 12.08 -33.03 -8.61
CA ARG A 363 12.86 -32.13 -7.74
C ARG A 363 12.19 -30.78 -7.49
N GLU A 364 10.96 -30.60 -7.97
CA GLU A 364 10.19 -29.36 -7.83
C GLU A 364 10.92 -28.12 -8.38
N MET A 365 11.82 -28.30 -9.37
CA MET A 365 12.64 -27.18 -9.87
C MET A 365 11.83 -26.08 -10.56
N PHE A 366 10.66 -26.44 -11.10
CA PHE A 366 9.76 -25.53 -11.80
C PHE A 366 8.61 -25.00 -10.92
N ILE A 367 8.51 -25.45 -9.66
CA ILE A 367 7.54 -24.92 -8.70
C ILE A 367 8.17 -23.68 -8.05
N VAL A 368 7.55 -22.51 -8.26
CA VAL A 368 8.02 -21.20 -7.77
C VAL A 368 7.24 -20.75 -6.56
#